data_AF-A0A6F8PTW4-F1
#
_entry.id   AF-A0A6F8PTW4-F1
#
_cell.length_a   1.000
_cell.length_b   1.000
_cell.length_c   1.000
_cell.angle_alpha   90.00
_cell.angle_beta   90.00
_cell.angle_gamma   90.00
#
_symmetry.space_group_name_H-M   'P 1'
#
loop_
_entity.id
_entity.type
_entity.pdbx_description
1 polymer ?
#
loop_
_entity_poly.entity_id
_entity_poly.type
_entity_poly.pdbx_seq_one_letter_code
_entity_poly.pdbx_strand_id
1 'polypeptide(L)'
;MKFLLASYALILSLGVISLISGNHYFANIGGFLSAIGFMLVFFKDRPDDESEQQIKMRRYWYIVFATGILFSLIFGSFWNTHMGNMEAR
;
A
#
# COMPACT_ATOMS: atom_id res chain seq x y z
N MET A 1 -7.57 -9.37 -13.44
CA MET A 1 -8.47 -9.03 -12.32
C MET A 1 -8.24 -9.88 -11.07
N LYS A 2 -8.21 -11.22 -11.13
CA LYS A 2 -8.02 -12.08 -9.94
C LYS A 2 -6.83 -11.65 -9.06
N PHE A 3 -5.66 -11.43 -9.66
CA PHE A 3 -4.47 -10.96 -8.93
C PHE A 3 -4.63 -9.57 -8.32
N LEU A 4 -5.28 -8.64 -9.02
CA LEU A 4 -5.52 -7.29 -8.51
C LEU A 4 -6.39 -7.32 -7.26
N LEU A 5 -7.46 -8.10 -7.29
CA LEU A 5 -8.36 -8.27 -6.14
C LEU A 5 -7.65 -8.97 -4.98
N ALA A 6 -6.85 -10.00 -5.26
CA ALA A 6 -6.08 -10.70 -4.23
C ALA A 6 -5.04 -9.78 -3.57
N SER A 7 -4.27 -9.03 -4.37
CA SER A 7 -3.32 -8.04 -3.86
C SER A 7 -4.02 -6.96 -3.03
N TYR A 8 -5.18 -6.48 -3.49
CA TYR A 8 -5.92 -5.47 -2.76
C TYR A 8 -6.49 -6.01 -1.44
N ALA A 9 -7.06 -7.20 -1.44
CA ALA A 9 -7.54 -7.86 -0.24
C ALA A 9 -6.40 -8.07 0.77
N LEU A 10 -5.21 -8.48 0.31
CA LEU A 10 -4.03 -8.62 1.16
C LEU A 10 -3.61 -7.28 1.80
N ILE A 11 -3.45 -6.23 1.00
CA ILE A 11 -3.08 -4.88 1.48
C ILE A 11 -4.10 -4.35 2.48
N LEU A 12 -5.40 -4.49 2.16
CA LEU A 12 -6.47 -4.08 3.07
C LEU A 12 -6.43 -4.87 4.37
N SER A 13 -6.24 -6.19 4.29
CA SER A 13 -6.17 -7.06 5.48
C SER A 13 -5.01 -6.66 6.37
N LEU A 14 -3.82 -6.39 5.82
CA LEU A 14 -2.67 -5.92 6.58
C LEU A 14 -2.93 -4.59 7.29
N GLY A 15 -3.57 -3.62 6.61
CA GLY A 15 -3.96 -2.36 7.22
C GLY A 15 -5.00 -2.51 8.33
N VAL A 16 -6.04 -3.32 8.09
CA VAL A 16 -7.10 -3.58 9.08
C VAL A 16 -6.56 -4.36 10.28
N ILE A 17 -5.71 -5.37 10.07
CA ILE A 17 -5.05 -6.10 11.16
C ILE A 17 -4.17 -5.15 11.95
N SER A 18 -3.41 -4.26 11.30
CA SER A 18 -2.63 -3.22 11.98
C SER A 18 -3.50 -2.32 12.85
N LEU A 19 -4.68 -1.91 12.36
CA LEU A 19 -5.64 -1.09 13.08
C LEU A 19 -6.18 -1.81 14.33
N ILE A 20 -6.62 -3.07 14.17
CA ILE A 20 -7.26 -3.84 15.24
C ILE A 20 -6.25 -4.27 16.30
N SER A 21 -5.07 -4.74 15.87
CA SER A 21 -4.03 -5.25 16.77
C SER A 21 -3.17 -4.16 17.39
N GLY A 22 -3.17 -2.95 16.84
CA GLY A 22 -2.22 -1.89 17.17
C GLY A 22 -0.78 -2.19 16.70
N ASN A 23 -0.54 -3.31 16.02
CA ASN A 23 0.79 -3.69 15.56
C ASN A 23 1.10 -3.06 14.20
N HIS A 24 1.87 -1.97 14.24
CA HIS A 24 2.27 -1.19 13.08
C HIS A 24 3.13 -1.94 12.06
N TYR A 25 3.77 -3.07 12.43
CA TYR A 25 4.56 -3.86 11.47
C TYR A 25 3.71 -4.36 10.30
N PHE A 26 2.44 -4.68 10.52
CA PHE A 26 1.55 -5.09 9.43
C PHE A 26 1.32 -3.96 8.42
N ALA A 27 1.09 -2.74 8.90
CA ALA A 27 0.95 -1.58 8.02
C ALA A 27 2.25 -1.27 7.27
N ASN A 28 3.42 -1.38 7.93
CA ASN A 28 4.71 -1.16 7.29
C ASN A 28 5.02 -2.20 6.20
N ILE A 29 4.73 -3.49 6.47
CA ILE A 29 4.86 -4.55 5.46
C ILE A 29 3.93 -4.26 4.28
N GLY A 30 2.67 -3.89 4.55
CA GLY A 30 1.72 -3.51 3.50
C GLY A 30 2.20 -2.32 2.68
N GLY A 31 2.75 -1.29 3.32
CA GLY A 31 3.35 -0.13 2.67
C GLY A 31 4.54 -0.47 1.79
N PHE A 32 5.45 -1.31 2.30
CA PHE A 32 6.63 -1.75 1.56
C PHE A 32 6.25 -2.54 0.31
N LEU A 33 5.36 -3.53 0.45
CA LEU A 33 4.84 -4.30 -0.68
C LEU A 33 4.16 -3.39 -1.71
N SER A 34 3.40 -2.40 -1.24
CA SER A 34 2.78 -1.42 -2.10
C SER A 34 3.76 -0.48 -2.80
N ALA A 35 4.83 -0.04 -2.13
CA ALA A 35 5.85 0.79 -2.73
C ALA A 35 6.58 0.06 -3.86
N ILE A 36 6.94 -1.21 -3.64
CA ILE A 36 7.53 -2.07 -4.68
C ILE A 36 6.53 -2.26 -5.82
N GLY A 37 5.28 -2.62 -5.52
CA GLY A 37 4.26 -2.83 -6.55
C GLY A 37 4.00 -1.56 -7.36
N PHE A 38 3.95 -0.40 -6.71
CA PHE A 38 3.82 0.89 -7.37
C PHE A 38 5.00 1.15 -8.30
N MET A 39 6.24 0.93 -7.82
CA MET A 39 7.45 1.07 -8.63
C MET A 39 7.39 0.17 -9.88
N LEU A 40 7.02 -1.10 -9.71
CA LEU A 40 6.91 -2.05 -10.82
C LEU A 40 5.86 -1.65 -11.86
N VAL A 41 4.74 -1.06 -11.45
CA VAL A 41 3.68 -0.64 -12.39
C VAL A 41 4.01 0.73 -13.00
N PHE A 42 4.57 1.64 -12.22
CA PHE A 42 4.87 3.00 -12.65
C PHE A 42 6.04 3.04 -13.64
N PHE A 43 7.12 2.32 -13.37
CA PHE A 43 8.31 2.29 -14.23
C PHE A 43 8.28 1.21 -15.31
N LYS A 44 7.17 0.46 -15.44
CA LYS A 44 7.03 -0.50 -16.52
C LYS A 44 7.06 0.21 -17.87
N ASP A 45 7.92 -0.22 -18.77
CA ASP A 45 7.95 0.20 -20.17
C ASP A 45 6.58 -0.03 -20.84
N ARG A 46 6.19 0.90 -21.70
CA ARG A 46 4.85 0.92 -22.30
C ARG A 46 4.95 1.12 -23.80
N PRO A 47 4.11 0.44 -24.58
CA PRO A 47 3.94 0.76 -25.98
C PRO A 47 3.29 2.15 -26.10
N ASP A 48 3.56 2.85 -27.20
CA ASP A 48 2.96 4.17 -27.46
C ASP A 48 1.43 4.08 -27.60
N ASP A 49 0.93 2.99 -28.17
CA ASP A 49 -0.50 2.69 -28.32
C ASP A 49 -0.97 1.66 -27.27
N GLU A 50 -1.46 2.16 -26.14
CA GLU A 50 -2.17 1.34 -25.14
C GLU A 50 -3.68 1.35 -25.37
N SER A 51 -4.32 0.18 -25.26
CA SER A 51 -5.78 0.09 -25.23
C SER A 51 -6.37 0.75 -23.97
N GLU A 52 -7.60 1.26 -24.08
CA GLU A 52 -8.37 1.78 -22.94
C GLU A 52 -8.44 0.81 -21.75
N GLN A 53 -8.52 -0.48 -22.04
CA GLN A 53 -8.56 -1.52 -21.00
C GLN A 53 -7.23 -1.62 -20.23
N GLN A 54 -6.09 -1.49 -20.91
CA GLN A 54 -4.77 -1.48 -20.26
C GLN A 54 -4.59 -0.23 -19.39
N ILE A 55 -5.00 0.93 -19.88
CA ILE A 55 -4.98 2.20 -19.13
C ILE A 55 -5.83 2.08 -17.86
N LYS A 56 -7.05 1.55 -17.99
CA LYS A 56 -7.97 1.34 -16.86
C LYS A 56 -7.40 0.38 -15.83
N MET A 57 -6.80 -0.73 -16.28
CA MET A 57 -6.15 -1.70 -15.39
C MET A 57 -4.99 -1.07 -14.60
N ARG A 58 -4.16 -0.26 -15.26
CA ARG A 58 -3.05 0.44 -14.62
C ARG A 58 -3.54 1.40 -13.53
N ARG A 59 -4.59 2.17 -13.81
CA ARG A 59 -5.20 3.07 -12.82
C ARG A 59 -5.68 2.32 -11.58
N TYR A 60 -6.25 1.12 -11.74
CA TYR A 60 -6.63 0.29 -10.61
C TYR A 60 -5.43 -0.17 -9.79
N TRP A 61 -4.33 -0.57 -10.44
CA TRP A 61 -3.11 -0.90 -9.72
C TRP A 61 -2.55 0.28 -8.93
N TYR A 62 -2.59 1.49 -9.49
CA TYR A 62 -2.19 2.70 -8.76
C TYR A 62 -3.04 2.92 -7.51
N ILE A 63 -4.35 2.73 -7.59
CA ILE A 63 -5.24 2.84 -6.43
C ILE A 63 -4.86 1.80 -5.36
N VAL A 64 -4.71 0.53 -5.76
CA VAL A 64 -4.35 -0.56 -4.84
C VAL A 64 -3.07 -0.27 -4.08
N PHE A 65 -2.01 0.14 -4.79
CA PHE A 65 -0.72 0.40 -4.16
C PHE A 65 -0.70 1.71 -3.39
N ALA A 66 -1.32 2.77 -3.90
CA ALA A 66 -1.45 4.02 -3.16
C ALA A 66 -2.15 3.81 -1.81
N THR A 67 -3.20 2.98 -1.75
CA THR A 67 -3.87 2.64 -0.48
C THR A 67 -2.91 2.01 0.53
N GLY A 68 -2.07 1.07 0.13
CA GLY A 68 -1.12 0.46 1.07
C GLY A 68 -0.01 1.41 1.53
N ILE A 69 0.48 2.29 0.64
CA ILE A 69 1.41 3.36 1.02
C ILE A 69 0.74 4.29 2.05
N LEU A 70 -0.49 4.72 1.79
CA LEU A 70 -1.25 5.56 2.73
C LEU A 70 -1.47 4.86 4.07
N PHE A 71 -1.82 3.58 4.09
CA PHE A 71 -1.98 2.82 5.34
C PHE A 71 -0.68 2.77 6.14
N SER A 72 0.46 2.57 5.49
CA SER A 72 1.76 2.62 6.16
C SER A 72 2.09 4.01 6.67
N LEU A 73 1.79 5.07 5.93
CA LEU A 73 2.01 6.44 6.41
C LEU A 73 1.12 6.77 7.60
N ILE A 74 -0.16 6.43 7.54
CA ILE A 74 -1.14 6.70 8.59
C ILE A 74 -0.79 5.85 9.82
N PHE A 75 -0.85 4.53 9.71
CA PHE A 75 -0.72 3.63 10.86
C PHE A 75 0.73 3.38 11.29
N GLY A 76 1.70 3.51 10.38
CA GLY A 76 3.12 3.48 10.74
C GLY A 76 3.58 4.78 11.40
N SER A 77 3.14 5.96 10.92
CA SER A 77 3.53 7.24 11.53
C SER A 77 2.75 7.56 12.81
N PHE A 78 1.50 7.12 12.95
CA PHE A 78 0.76 7.25 14.22
C PHE A 78 1.47 6.56 15.38
N TRP A 79 2.26 5.52 15.12
CA TRP A 79 3.12 4.89 16.12
C TRP A 79 4.38 5.73 16.45
N ASN A 80 4.97 6.43 15.47
CA ASN A 80 6.10 7.32 15.73
C ASN A 80 5.73 8.42 16.75
N THR A 81 4.51 8.94 16.70
CA THR A 81 4.01 9.91 17.69
C THR A 81 3.78 9.28 19.08
N HIS A 82 3.51 7.98 19.17
CA HIS A 82 3.43 7.27 20.46
C HIS A 82 4.82 6.95 21.03
N MET A 83 5.80 6.60 20.20
CA MET A 83 7.19 6.37 20.63
C MET A 83 7.94 7.68 20.94
N GLY A 84 7.68 8.78 20.22
CA GLY A 84 8.32 10.08 20.45
C GLY A 84 8.01 10.71 21.81
N ASN A 85 6.98 10.22 22.51
CA ASN A 85 6.64 10.60 23.89
C ASN A 85 6.93 9.49 24.93
N MET A 86 7.54 8.37 24.53
CA MET A 86 7.89 7.28 25.46
C MET A 86 9.27 7.47 26.12
N GLU A 87 10.17 8.29 25.56
CA GLU A 87 11.49 8.58 26.15
C GLU A 87 11.52 9.88 27.01
N ALA A 88 10.41 10.60 27.14
CA ALA A 88 10.34 11.87 27.87
C ALA A 88 9.81 11.73 29.32
N ARG A 89 9.98 10.57 29.95
CA ARG A 89 9.72 10.38 31.40
C ARG A 89 10.78 9.51 32.06
#